data_AF-A0A7S3JA37-F1
#
_entry.id   AF-A0A7S3JA37-F1
#
_cell.length_a   1.000
_cell.length_b   1.000
_cell.length_c   1.000
_cell.angle_alpha   90.00
_cell.angle_beta   90.00
_cell.angle_gamma   90.00
#
_symmetry.space_group_name_H-M   'P 1'
#
loop_
_entity.id
_entity.type
_entity.pdbx_description
1 polymer ?
#
loop_
_entity_poly.entity_id
_entity_poly.type
_entity_poly.pdbx_seq_one_letter_code
_entity_poly.pdbx_strand_id
1 'polypeptide(L)'
;RRFNQSQVELYRNISQYVSRVFRFQYPMDYLMPKRVSYAKSANYARKENLWHEIAEEAYYSKVMVDYKLSKGNYVVDVDGNRLLDLTMQGGMLALGYNPDALIDARASRLFDKYLTQSPNIAEYPPAEFPDLVRSSILPAAPAGLSDVYFTDGVGNLANEAAIKVALLKFRETR
;
A
#
# COMPACT_ATOMS: atom_id res chain seq x y z
N ARG A 1 0.01 -16.40 -20.69
CA ARG A 1 1.40 -16.87 -20.57
C ARG A 1 1.52 -17.71 -19.30
N ARG A 2 2.14 -18.89 -19.33
CA ARG A 2 2.38 -19.70 -18.12
C ARG A 2 3.61 -19.15 -17.40
N PHE A 3 3.55 -19.03 -16.08
CA PHE A 3 4.71 -18.65 -15.26
C PHE A 3 5.78 -19.75 -15.32
N ASN A 4 7.06 -19.35 -15.29
CA ASN A 4 8.17 -20.29 -15.14
C ASN A 4 8.32 -20.75 -13.68
N GLN A 5 9.15 -21.76 -13.44
CA GLN A 5 9.28 -22.39 -12.12
C GLN A 5 9.75 -21.41 -11.04
N SER A 6 10.72 -20.54 -11.36
CA SER A 6 11.22 -19.54 -10.41
C SER A 6 10.18 -18.48 -10.07
N GLN A 7 9.35 -18.05 -11.02
CA GLN A 7 8.22 -17.16 -10.78
C GLN A 7 7.19 -17.82 -9.85
N VAL A 8 6.84 -19.09 -10.08
CA VAL A 8 5.91 -19.83 -9.21
C VAL A 8 6.45 -19.94 -7.79
N GLU A 9 7.75 -20.19 -7.64
CA GLU A 9 8.42 -20.31 -6.35
C GLU A 9 8.48 -18.97 -5.60
N LEU A 10 8.77 -17.88 -6.31
CA LEU A 10 8.67 -16.52 -5.79
C LEU A 10 7.26 -16.20 -5.29
N TYR A 11 6.24 -16.45 -6.10
CA TYR A 11 4.85 -16.23 -5.69
C TYR A 11 4.47 -17.07 -4.47
N ARG A 12 4.96 -18.31 -4.38
CA ARG A 12 4.73 -19.16 -3.22
C ARG A 12 5.40 -18.60 -1.96
N ASN A 13 6.65 -18.16 -2.05
CA ASN A 13 7.38 -17.57 -0.93
C ASN A 13 6.73 -16.28 -0.45
N ILE A 14 6.36 -15.39 -1.38
CA ILE A 14 5.61 -14.17 -1.08
C ILE A 14 4.28 -14.53 -0.44
N SER A 15 3.51 -15.45 -1.02
CA SER A 15 2.20 -15.86 -0.48
C SER A 15 2.31 -16.44 0.93
N GLN A 16 3.28 -17.30 1.19
CA GLN A 16 3.51 -17.87 2.52
C GLN A 16 3.93 -16.80 3.53
N TYR A 17 4.84 -15.90 3.16
CA TYR A 17 5.25 -14.80 4.02
C TYR A 17 4.09 -13.85 4.30
N VAL A 18 3.41 -13.40 3.24
CA VAL A 18 2.22 -12.55 3.30
C VAL A 18 1.16 -13.22 4.17
N SER A 19 0.86 -14.51 4.02
CA SER A 19 -0.15 -15.18 4.86
C SER A 19 0.16 -15.18 6.36
N ARG A 20 1.45 -15.10 6.74
CA ARG A 20 1.87 -15.01 8.15
C ARG A 20 1.72 -13.60 8.70
N VAL A 21 2.02 -12.59 7.88
CA VAL A 21 2.05 -11.17 8.27
C VAL A 21 0.68 -10.50 8.07
N PHE A 22 0.04 -10.78 6.95
CA PHE A 22 -1.30 -10.38 6.57
C PHE A 22 -2.30 -11.44 7.07
N ARG A 23 -2.58 -11.41 8.37
CA ARG A 23 -3.82 -12.02 8.85
C ARG A 23 -4.96 -11.08 8.48
N PHE A 24 -5.93 -11.56 7.70
CA PHE A 24 -7.15 -10.83 7.43
C PHE A 24 -7.80 -10.46 8.78
N GLN A 25 -7.73 -9.18 9.15
CA GLN A 25 -8.14 -8.73 10.48
C GLN A 25 -9.66 -8.59 10.63
N TYR A 26 -10.45 -8.80 9.59
CA TYR A 26 -11.90 -8.57 9.62
C TYR A 26 -12.68 -9.69 8.97
N PRO A 27 -13.89 -9.98 9.48
CA PRO A 27 -14.63 -11.15 9.05
C PRO A 27 -14.99 -10.99 7.58
N MET A 28 -14.79 -12.08 6.83
CA MET A 28 -15.27 -12.32 5.47
C MET A 28 -16.81 -12.38 5.44
N ASP A 29 -17.48 -11.50 6.18
CA ASP A 29 -18.91 -11.50 6.31
C ASP A 29 -19.46 -10.78 5.08
N TYR A 30 -19.82 -11.60 4.08
CA TYR A 30 -20.39 -11.17 2.81
C TYR A 30 -21.65 -10.29 2.98
N LEU A 31 -22.23 -10.25 4.20
CA LEU A 31 -23.36 -9.40 4.58
C LEU A 31 -22.96 -7.98 5.01
N MET A 32 -21.67 -7.66 5.11
CA MET A 32 -21.20 -6.33 5.53
C MET A 32 -21.46 -5.19 4.56
N PRO A 33 -21.58 -5.36 3.22
CA PRO A 33 -22.04 -4.27 2.37
C PRO A 33 -23.41 -3.78 2.84
N LYS A 34 -23.50 -2.48 3.15
CA LYS A 34 -24.71 -1.87 3.67
C LYS A 34 -24.92 -0.54 2.99
N ARG A 35 -25.94 -0.46 2.14
CA ARG A 35 -26.36 0.80 1.53
C ARG A 35 -27.41 1.46 2.40
N VAL A 36 -27.11 2.65 2.89
CA VAL A 36 -27.99 3.50 3.69
C VAL A 36 -28.86 4.40 2.80
N SER A 37 -28.32 4.89 1.67
CA SER A 37 -29.05 5.73 0.73
C SER A 37 -28.69 5.43 -0.74
N TYR A 38 -29.66 5.60 -1.64
CA TYR A 38 -29.43 5.58 -3.08
C TYR A 38 -29.07 6.95 -3.64
N ALA A 39 -29.67 8.01 -3.09
CA ALA A 39 -29.43 9.38 -3.50
C ALA A 39 -28.27 9.99 -2.69
N LYS A 40 -27.46 10.82 -3.37
CA LYS A 40 -26.45 11.65 -2.70
C LYS A 40 -27.15 12.60 -1.72
N SER A 41 -26.69 12.63 -0.48
CA SER A 41 -27.21 13.60 0.49
C SER A 41 -26.81 15.04 0.11
N ALA A 42 -27.48 16.03 0.72
CA ALA A 42 -27.07 17.43 0.59
C ALA A 42 -25.62 17.67 1.05
N ASN A 43 -25.16 16.92 2.07
CA ASN A 43 -23.78 17.00 2.54
C ASN A 43 -22.80 16.43 1.50
N TYR A 44 -23.14 15.30 0.87
CA TYR A 44 -22.36 14.74 -0.22
C TYR A 44 -22.23 15.75 -1.36
N ALA A 45 -23.37 16.23 -1.88
CA ALA A 45 -23.39 17.15 -3.01
C ALA A 45 -22.59 18.43 -2.72
N ARG A 46 -22.70 18.96 -1.51
CA ARG A 46 -21.91 20.13 -1.07
C ARG A 46 -20.41 19.85 -1.12
N LYS A 47 -19.95 18.71 -0.59
CA LYS A 47 -18.52 18.36 -0.59
C LYS A 47 -18.02 18.10 -2.01
N GLU A 48 -18.83 17.42 -2.83
CA GLU A 48 -18.51 17.14 -4.23
C GLU A 48 -18.36 18.44 -5.03
N ASN A 49 -19.29 19.38 -4.89
CA ASN A 49 -19.19 20.69 -5.52
C ASN A 49 -17.93 21.44 -5.06
N LEU A 50 -17.62 21.43 -3.75
CA LEU A 50 -16.39 22.04 -3.24
C LEU A 50 -15.14 21.44 -3.89
N TRP A 51 -15.12 20.13 -4.12
CA TRP A 51 -14.01 19.46 -4.79
C TRP A 51 -13.90 19.87 -6.26
N HIS A 52 -15.03 19.96 -6.97
CA HIS A 52 -15.07 20.47 -8.35
C HIS A 52 -14.63 21.93 -8.49
N GLU A 53 -14.84 22.76 -7.46
CA GLU A 53 -14.39 24.16 -7.47
C GLU A 53 -12.87 24.31 -7.39
N ILE A 54 -12.17 23.33 -6.78
CA ILE A 54 -10.74 23.45 -6.47
C ILE A 54 -9.84 22.51 -7.27
N ALA A 55 -10.40 21.51 -7.96
CA ALA A 55 -9.62 20.50 -8.67
C ALA A 55 -10.36 19.92 -9.90
N GLU A 56 -9.66 19.91 -11.03
CA GLU A 56 -10.12 19.26 -12.26
C GLU A 56 -10.25 17.74 -12.09
N GLU A 57 -9.42 17.15 -11.22
CA GLU A 57 -9.45 15.72 -10.88
C GLU A 57 -10.78 15.28 -10.26
N ALA A 58 -11.59 16.22 -9.78
CA ALA A 58 -12.95 15.96 -9.34
C ALA A 58 -13.80 15.26 -10.40
N TYR A 59 -13.54 15.52 -11.69
CA TYR A 59 -14.23 14.84 -12.79
C TYR A 59 -14.05 13.31 -12.75
N TYR A 60 -12.92 12.80 -12.26
CA TYR A 60 -12.64 11.36 -12.18
C TYR A 60 -13.08 10.74 -10.85
N SER A 61 -13.62 11.54 -9.93
CA SER A 61 -13.99 11.08 -8.60
C SER A 61 -15.24 10.21 -8.65
N LYS A 62 -15.11 8.95 -8.20
CA LYS A 62 -16.22 7.98 -8.22
C LYS A 62 -17.13 8.11 -7.02
N VAL A 63 -16.55 8.33 -5.84
CA VAL A 63 -17.25 8.41 -4.56
C VAL A 63 -16.43 9.25 -3.58
N MET A 64 -17.10 10.08 -2.78
CA MET A 64 -16.48 10.75 -1.64
C MET A 64 -16.48 9.83 -0.42
N VAL A 65 -15.29 9.57 0.12
CA VAL A 65 -15.06 8.53 1.12
C VAL A 65 -14.86 9.13 2.51
N ASP A 66 -15.49 8.53 3.52
CA ASP A 66 -15.11 8.65 4.92
C ASP A 66 -14.11 7.54 5.28
N TYR A 67 -12.83 7.88 5.18
CA TYR A 67 -11.76 6.94 5.49
C TYR A 67 -11.74 6.53 6.96
N LYS A 68 -12.27 7.33 7.90
CA LYS A 68 -12.26 6.96 9.33
C LYS A 68 -13.22 5.81 9.63
N LEU A 69 -14.35 5.77 8.92
CA LEU A 69 -15.35 4.70 9.05
C LEU A 69 -15.05 3.48 8.17
N SER A 70 -14.18 3.64 7.18
CA SER A 70 -13.74 2.55 6.30
C SER A 70 -12.91 1.52 7.07
N LYS A 71 -13.04 0.23 6.75
CA LYS A 71 -12.35 -0.85 7.46
C LYS A 71 -12.20 -2.10 6.61
N GLY A 72 -11.02 -2.71 6.63
CA GLY A 72 -10.73 -3.95 5.89
C GLY A 72 -10.99 -3.77 4.40
N ASN A 73 -11.81 -4.63 3.80
CA ASN A 73 -12.16 -4.54 2.37
C ASN A 73 -13.31 -3.57 2.07
N TYR A 74 -13.81 -2.86 3.09
CA TYR A 74 -14.99 -2.02 2.97
C TYR A 74 -14.64 -0.55 3.08
N VAL A 75 -15.03 0.19 2.04
CA VAL A 75 -14.98 1.64 2.01
C VAL A 75 -16.33 2.18 2.44
N VAL A 76 -16.33 3.23 3.26
CA VAL A 76 -17.55 3.93 3.68
C VAL A 76 -17.59 5.29 3.00
N ASP A 77 -18.66 5.60 2.28
CA ASP A 77 -18.83 6.93 1.69
C ASP A 77 -19.29 7.97 2.73
N VAL A 78 -19.29 9.25 2.36
CA VAL A 78 -19.69 10.34 3.25
C VAL A 78 -21.17 10.32 3.65
N ASP A 79 -21.99 9.48 2.99
CA ASP A 79 -23.40 9.23 3.33
C ASP A 79 -23.58 8.00 4.23
N GLY A 80 -22.48 7.33 4.58
CA GLY A 80 -22.47 6.16 5.45
C GLY A 80 -22.74 4.84 4.71
N ASN A 81 -22.78 4.83 3.38
CA ASN A 81 -22.88 3.60 2.61
C ASN A 81 -21.57 2.82 2.71
N ARG A 82 -21.66 1.57 3.15
CA ARG A 82 -20.54 0.64 3.21
C ARG A 82 -20.50 -0.18 1.93
N LEU A 83 -19.44 -0.01 1.16
CA LEU A 83 -19.25 -0.62 -0.15
C LEU A 83 -18.07 -1.59 -0.08
N LEU A 84 -18.22 -2.76 -0.69
CA LEU A 84 -17.09 -3.66 -0.92
C LEU A 84 -16.19 -3.04 -2.00
N ASP A 85 -14.96 -2.72 -1.63
CA ASP A 85 -13.97 -2.23 -2.57
C ASP A 85 -13.14 -3.42 -3.08
N LEU A 86 -13.19 -3.67 -4.38
CA LEU A 86 -12.41 -4.74 -5.03
C LEU A 86 -11.13 -4.20 -5.68
N THR A 87 -10.94 -2.89 -5.66
CA THR A 87 -9.81 -2.20 -6.29
C THR A 87 -8.72 -1.85 -5.28
N MET A 88 -9.08 -1.68 -4.00
CA MET A 88 -8.15 -1.34 -2.92
C MET A 88 -7.24 -0.16 -3.29
N GLN A 89 -7.82 0.91 -3.85
CA GLN A 89 -7.09 2.08 -4.35
C GLN A 89 -6.01 1.73 -5.38
N GLY A 90 -6.32 0.84 -6.33
CA GLY A 90 -5.35 0.37 -7.33
C GLY A 90 -4.33 -0.61 -6.76
N GLY A 91 -4.70 -1.37 -5.72
CA GLY A 91 -3.82 -2.33 -5.04
C GLY A 91 -2.87 -1.72 -4.01
N MET A 92 -3.03 -0.45 -3.66
CA MET A 92 -2.17 0.25 -2.70
C MET A 92 -2.47 -0.12 -1.24
N LEU A 93 -3.71 -0.53 -0.94
CA LEU A 93 -4.12 -0.91 0.40
C LEU A 93 -3.94 -2.41 0.65
N ALA A 94 -2.69 -2.85 0.81
CA ALA A 94 -2.36 -4.28 0.96
C ALA A 94 -3.03 -4.95 2.19
N LEU A 95 -3.28 -4.20 3.28
CA LEU A 95 -3.97 -4.67 4.49
C LEU A 95 -5.44 -4.21 4.56
N GLY A 96 -5.95 -3.57 3.51
CA GLY A 96 -7.25 -2.91 3.52
C GLY A 96 -7.26 -1.58 4.31
N TYR A 97 -8.46 -1.04 4.50
CA TYR A 97 -8.68 0.21 5.21
C TYR A 97 -8.45 0.06 6.72
N ASN A 98 -7.74 1.01 7.33
CA ASN A 98 -7.55 1.15 8.78
C ASN A 98 -7.15 -0.16 9.50
N PRO A 99 -6.08 -0.86 9.12
CA PRO A 99 -5.67 -2.09 9.79
C PRO A 99 -5.26 -1.82 11.24
N ASP A 100 -5.75 -2.64 12.17
CA ASP A 100 -5.47 -2.48 13.60
C ASP A 100 -3.99 -2.64 13.88
N ALA A 101 -3.30 -3.53 13.15
CA ALA A 101 -1.86 -3.72 13.32
C ALA A 101 -1.06 -2.42 13.09
N LEU A 102 -1.45 -1.57 12.12
CA LEU A 102 -0.79 -0.28 11.88
C LEU A 102 -1.27 0.79 12.87
N ILE A 103 -2.56 0.76 13.23
CA ILE A 103 -3.11 1.68 14.24
C ILE A 103 -2.44 1.44 15.59
N ASP A 104 -2.24 0.20 16.00
CA ASP A 104 -1.62 -0.18 17.26
C ASP A 104 -0.11 0.10 17.23
N ALA A 105 0.54 -0.07 16.07
CA ALA A 105 1.95 0.28 15.89
C ALA A 105 2.26 1.75 16.17
N ARG A 106 1.27 2.64 16.10
CA ARG A 106 1.43 4.07 16.46
C ARG A 106 1.87 4.29 17.91
N ALA A 107 1.60 3.32 18.80
CA ALA A 107 2.02 3.41 20.20
C ALA A 107 3.49 2.97 20.40
N SER A 108 4.16 2.51 19.34
CA SER A 108 5.56 2.08 19.39
C SER A 108 6.52 3.24 19.22
N ARG A 109 7.62 3.22 19.99
CA ARG A 109 8.71 4.22 19.84
C ARG A 109 9.34 4.22 18.44
N LEU A 110 9.31 3.07 17.77
CA LEU A 110 9.81 2.93 16.40
C LEU A 110 8.98 3.78 15.44
N PHE A 111 7.65 3.78 15.60
CA PHE A 111 6.76 4.56 14.75
C PHE A 111 6.98 6.06 14.91
N ASP A 112 7.05 6.58 16.14
CA ASP A 112 7.26 8.01 16.40
C ASP A 112 8.56 8.54 15.78
N LYS A 113 9.62 7.74 15.83
CA LYS A 113 10.92 8.07 15.23
C LYS A 113 10.79 8.32 13.72
N TYR A 114 10.17 7.40 13.00
CA TYR A 114 10.00 7.52 11.55
C TYR A 114 8.86 8.44 11.12
N LEU A 115 7.92 8.75 12.01
CA LEU A 115 6.86 9.73 11.74
C LEU A 115 7.40 11.16 11.73
N THR A 116 8.31 11.46 12.64
CA THR A 116 8.86 12.82 12.82
C THR A 116 10.07 13.10 11.94
N GLN A 117 10.69 12.06 11.38
CA GLN A 117 11.93 12.14 10.63
C GLN A 117 11.78 11.41 9.30
N SER A 118 12.17 12.05 8.21
CA SER A 118 12.33 11.41 6.90
C SER A 118 13.83 11.33 6.57
N PRO A 119 14.57 10.34 7.11
CA PRO A 119 16.01 10.26 6.93
C PRO A 119 16.36 9.89 5.48
N ASN A 120 17.34 10.59 4.90
CA ASN A 120 17.98 10.15 3.67
C ASN A 120 18.81 8.90 3.96
N ILE A 121 18.28 7.72 3.66
CA ILE A 121 18.92 6.43 3.99
C ILE A 121 20.29 6.24 3.32
N ALA A 122 20.59 6.94 2.22
CA ALA A 122 21.86 6.84 1.53
C ALA A 122 22.98 7.59 2.27
N GLU A 123 22.63 8.63 3.04
CA GLU A 123 23.57 9.51 3.72
C GLU A 123 23.54 9.31 5.24
N TYR A 124 22.36 9.14 5.81
CA TYR A 124 22.09 9.02 7.25
C TYR A 124 21.19 7.81 7.53
N PRO A 125 21.66 6.57 7.33
CA PRO A 125 20.86 5.39 7.63
C PRO A 125 20.56 5.32 9.14
N PRO A 126 19.30 5.08 9.54
CA PRO A 126 18.97 4.75 10.92
C PRO A 126 19.74 3.52 11.39
N ALA A 127 20.16 3.49 12.66
CA ALA A 127 20.98 2.41 13.21
C ALA A 127 20.34 1.01 13.05
N GLU A 128 19.03 0.92 13.15
CA GLU A 128 18.24 -0.31 13.02
C GLU A 128 17.89 -0.68 11.57
N PHE A 129 18.20 0.19 10.60
CA PHE A 129 17.76 0.00 9.21
C PHE A 129 18.31 -1.29 8.57
N PRO A 130 19.61 -1.65 8.70
CA PRO A 130 20.11 -2.89 8.14
C PRO A 130 19.40 -4.15 8.67
N ASP A 131 19.11 -4.17 9.98
CA ASP A 131 18.40 -5.28 10.61
C ASP A 131 16.96 -5.38 10.11
N LEU A 132 16.27 -4.23 9.99
CA LEU A 132 14.92 -4.13 9.41
C LEU A 132 14.87 -4.66 7.98
N VAL A 133 15.81 -4.28 7.13
CA VAL A 133 15.86 -4.76 5.73
C VAL A 133 16.06 -6.27 5.70
N ARG A 134 16.98 -6.79 6.51
CA ARG A 134 17.29 -8.22 6.57
C ARG A 134 16.14 -9.05 7.12
N SER A 135 15.44 -8.57 8.15
CA SER A 135 14.36 -9.31 8.79
C SER A 135 13.03 -9.20 8.05
N SER A 136 12.77 -8.10 7.35
CA SER A 136 11.42 -7.76 6.87
C SER A 136 11.28 -7.74 5.35
N ILE A 137 12.36 -7.49 4.60
CA ILE A 137 12.32 -7.34 3.14
C ILE A 137 13.01 -8.53 2.45
N LEU A 138 14.25 -8.84 2.82
CA LEU A 138 15.02 -9.93 2.21
C LEU A 138 14.36 -11.32 2.29
N PRO A 139 13.52 -11.66 3.28
CA PRO A 139 12.81 -12.95 3.26
C PRO A 139 11.83 -13.12 2.10
N ALA A 140 11.39 -12.01 1.47
CA ALA A 140 10.54 -12.04 0.28
C ALA A 140 11.33 -11.91 -1.03
N ALA A 141 12.66 -11.86 -0.98
CA ALA A 141 13.49 -11.67 -2.15
C ALA A 141 13.44 -12.89 -3.11
N PRO A 142 13.42 -12.67 -4.44
CA PRO A 142 13.52 -13.76 -5.40
C PRO A 142 14.84 -14.52 -5.32
N ALA A 143 14.81 -15.79 -5.71
CA ALA A 143 16.01 -16.61 -5.76
C ALA A 143 17.11 -15.96 -6.62
N GLY A 144 18.31 -15.83 -6.06
CA GLY A 144 19.46 -15.21 -6.72
C GLY A 144 19.54 -13.69 -6.59
N LEU A 145 18.59 -13.03 -5.93
CA LEU A 145 18.63 -11.59 -5.65
C LEU A 145 18.83 -11.34 -4.15
N SER A 146 20.06 -10.99 -3.76
CA SER A 146 20.42 -10.74 -2.35
C SER A 146 20.46 -9.26 -1.96
N ASP A 147 20.41 -8.36 -2.95
CA ASP A 147 20.56 -6.93 -2.75
C ASP A 147 19.24 -6.20 -2.99
N VAL A 148 19.03 -5.09 -2.27
CA VAL A 148 17.85 -4.24 -2.39
C VAL A 148 18.30 -2.82 -2.71
N TYR A 149 17.69 -2.24 -3.75
CA TYR A 149 17.81 -0.84 -4.07
C TYR A 149 16.50 -0.14 -3.71
N PHE A 150 16.56 0.80 -2.78
CA PHE A 150 15.40 1.59 -2.36
C PHE A 150 15.21 2.79 -3.27
N THR A 151 13.96 3.07 -3.63
CA THR A 151 13.55 4.27 -4.38
C THR A 151 12.47 5.02 -3.59
N ASP A 152 12.12 6.23 -4.01
CA ASP A 152 11.18 7.13 -3.32
C ASP A 152 9.70 6.69 -3.41
N GLY A 153 9.43 5.40 -3.21
CA GLY A 153 8.09 4.87 -2.92
C GLY A 153 7.15 4.72 -4.11
N VAL A 154 7.57 5.04 -5.34
CA VAL A 154 6.74 4.91 -6.55
C VAL A 154 7.34 3.92 -7.54
N GLY A 155 6.48 3.08 -8.14
CA GLY A 155 6.90 1.99 -9.03
C GLY A 155 7.62 2.42 -10.31
N ASN A 156 7.34 3.62 -10.83
CA ASN A 156 8.06 4.18 -11.98
C ASN A 156 9.54 4.44 -11.67
N LEU A 157 9.82 5.03 -10.51
CA LEU A 157 11.19 5.31 -10.05
C LEU A 157 11.98 4.02 -9.82
N ALA A 158 11.32 2.96 -9.35
CA ALA A 158 11.94 1.63 -9.26
C ALA A 158 12.40 1.11 -10.63
N ASN A 159 11.57 1.27 -11.67
CA ASN A 159 11.94 0.88 -13.03
C ASN A 159 13.09 1.72 -13.59
N GLU A 160 13.06 3.05 -13.39
CA GLU A 160 14.14 3.93 -13.83
C GLU A 160 15.47 3.60 -13.15
N ALA A 161 15.46 3.37 -11.84
CA ALA A 161 16.63 2.96 -11.07
C ALA A 161 17.17 1.61 -11.56
N ALA A 162 16.30 0.62 -11.78
CA ALA A 162 16.69 -0.69 -12.28
C ALA A 162 17.37 -0.61 -13.65
N ILE A 163 16.84 0.21 -14.58
CA ILE A 163 17.45 0.44 -15.88
C ILE A 163 18.82 1.11 -15.74
N LYS A 164 18.94 2.15 -14.90
CA LYS A 164 20.22 2.83 -14.65
C LYS A 164 21.28 1.88 -14.10
N VAL A 165 20.92 1.07 -13.11
CA VAL A 165 21.81 0.06 -12.52
C VAL A 165 22.23 -0.97 -13.56
N ALA A 166 21.30 -1.47 -14.38
CA ALA A 166 21.62 -2.43 -15.43
C ALA A 166 22.61 -1.87 -16.47
N LEU A 167 22.44 -0.60 -16.87
CA LEU A 167 23.35 0.06 -17.81
C LEU A 167 24.74 0.29 -17.21
N LEU A 168 24.83 0.73 -15.95
CA LEU A 168 26.10 0.88 -15.25
C LEU A 168 26.83 -0.46 -15.15
N LYS A 169 26.11 -1.53 -14.79
CA LYS A 169 26.68 -2.87 -14.70
C LYS A 169 27.18 -3.36 -16.05
N PHE A 170 26.41 -3.13 -17.11
CA PHE A 170 26.80 -3.51 -18.48
C PHE A 170 28.10 -2.81 -18.92
N ARG A 171 28.26 -1.53 -18.56
CA ARG A 171 29.51 -0.78 -18.82
C ARG A 171 30.70 -1.36 -18.08
N GLU A 172 30.54 -1.77 -16.82
CA GLU A 172 31.63 -2.35 -16.01
C GLU A 172 32.08 -3.73 -16.50
N THR A 173 31.17 -4.48 -17.13
CA THR A 173 31.46 -5.83 -17.66
C THR A 173 32.08 -5.83 -19.06
N ARG A 174 32.29 -4.66 -19.67
CA ARG A 174 33.00 -4.47 -20.95
C ARG A 174 34.36 -3.85 -20.71
#